data_AF-A0A3L8PYY2-F1
#
_entry.id   AF-A0A3L8PYY2-F1
#
_cell.length_a   1.000
_cell.length_b   1.000
_cell.length_c   1.000
_cell.angle_alpha   90.00
_cell.angle_beta   90.00
_cell.angle_gamma   90.00
#
_symmetry.space_group_name_H-M   'P 1'
#
loop_
_entity.id
_entity.type
_entity.pdbx_description
1 polymer ?
#
loop_
_entity_poly.entity_id
_entity_poly.type
_entity_poly.pdbx_seq_one_letter_code
_entity_poly.pdbx_strand_id
1 'polypeptide(L)'
;MKYTLVLLLSLCVPTLAQAQTKDQQIEQLKQEVKSLKHQLRKLKQGLNQPTDSTQTLNINRNANRTQWGCYLDDVKAGNFYGTGSTEAEARGKALQKCSAKGGACFDIDVKCSQSN
;
A
#
# COMPACT_ATOMS: atom_id res chain seq x y z
N MET A 1 19.90 -67.22 23.58
CA MET A 1 18.88 -66.24 23.16
C MET A 1 18.89 -65.06 24.13
N LYS A 2 19.71 -64.02 23.90
CA LYS A 2 19.88 -62.91 24.88
C LYS A 2 20.11 -61.52 24.27
N TYR A 3 20.09 -61.37 22.94
CA TYR A 3 20.42 -60.11 22.26
C TYR A 3 19.29 -59.50 21.41
N THR A 4 18.09 -60.07 21.45
CA THR A 4 16.94 -59.54 20.69
C THR A 4 16.17 -58.42 21.41
N LEU A 5 16.48 -58.15 22.68
CA LEU A 5 15.73 -57.19 23.50
C LEU A 5 16.31 -55.77 23.50
N VAL A 6 17.49 -55.56 22.89
CA VAL A 6 18.18 -54.25 22.91
C VAL A 6 17.93 -53.42 21.63
N LEU A 7 17.39 -54.03 20.56
CA LEU A 7 17.17 -53.38 19.27
C LEU A 7 15.81 -52.67 19.11
N LEU A 8 14.91 -52.77 20.10
CA LEU A 8 13.54 -52.22 20.02
C LEU A 8 13.32 -50.88 20.75
N LEU A 9 14.39 -50.29 21.33
CA LEU A 9 14.30 -49.04 22.11
C LEU A 9 14.88 -47.80 21.39
N SER A 10 15.29 -47.91 20.13
CA SER A 10 15.94 -46.80 19.40
C SER A 10 15.01 -45.94 18.52
N LEU A 11 13.69 -46.15 18.56
CA LEU A 11 12.74 -45.48 17.66
C LEU A 11 11.90 -44.37 18.29
N CYS A 12 12.23 -43.89 19.49
CA CYS A 12 11.45 -42.83 20.15
C CYS A 12 12.31 -41.59 20.42
N VAL A 13 12.47 -40.73 19.40
CA VAL A 13 12.97 -39.35 19.51
C VAL A 13 12.15 -38.49 18.52
N PRO A 14 11.84 -37.23 18.81
CA PRO A 14 10.68 -36.80 19.59
C PRO A 14 9.75 -35.92 18.72
N THR A 15 8.45 -36.23 18.67
CA THR A 15 7.45 -35.38 17.99
C THR A 15 7.16 -34.05 18.70
N LEU A 16 7.79 -33.78 19.85
CA LEU A 16 7.60 -32.57 20.65
C LEU A 16 8.31 -31.32 20.11
N ALA A 17 9.30 -31.47 19.21
CA ALA A 17 10.05 -30.33 18.67
C ALA A 17 9.25 -29.50 17.64
N GLN A 18 8.30 -30.11 16.92
CA GLN A 18 7.53 -29.43 15.88
C GLN A 18 6.40 -28.53 16.41
N ALA A 19 5.88 -28.78 17.62
CA ALA A 19 4.85 -27.95 18.22
C ALA A 19 5.41 -26.59 18.65
N GLN A 20 6.58 -26.58 19.31
CA GLN A 20 7.24 -25.36 19.77
C GLN A 20 7.60 -24.40 18.64
N THR A 21 8.01 -24.91 17.47
CA THR A 21 8.33 -24.07 16.30
C THR A 21 7.11 -23.37 15.71
N LYS A 22 5.93 -24.01 15.75
CA LYS A 22 4.70 -23.41 15.22
C LYS A 22 4.19 -22.30 16.12
N ASP A 23 4.25 -22.50 17.43
CA ASP A 23 3.87 -21.46 18.40
C ASP A 23 4.80 -20.24 18.31
N GLN A 24 6.11 -20.46 18.11
CA GLN A 24 7.06 -19.39 17.86
C GLN A 24 6.76 -18.60 16.57
N GLN A 25 6.41 -19.30 15.48
CA GLN A 25 6.03 -18.65 14.22
C GLN A 25 4.73 -17.86 14.35
N ILE A 26 3.75 -18.36 15.11
CA ILE A 26 2.49 -17.67 15.38
C ILE A 26 2.75 -16.38 16.19
N GLU A 27 3.64 -16.43 17.18
CA GLU A 27 4.02 -15.23 17.95
C GLU A 27 4.78 -14.21 17.09
N GLN A 28 5.68 -14.66 16.22
CA GLN A 28 6.34 -13.77 15.24
C GLN A 28 5.33 -13.11 14.31
N LEU A 29 4.39 -13.87 13.73
CA LEU A 29 3.33 -13.32 12.89
C LEU A 29 2.45 -12.30 13.63
N LYS A 30 2.09 -12.57 14.89
CA LYS A 30 1.33 -11.62 15.72
C LYS A 30 2.10 -10.32 15.93
N GLN A 31 3.41 -10.40 16.17
CA GLN A 31 4.26 -9.22 16.31
C GLN A 31 4.35 -8.42 15.01
N GLU A 32 4.50 -9.09 13.88
CA GLU A 32 4.49 -8.44 12.56
C GLU A 32 3.14 -7.76 12.29
N VAL A 33 2.01 -8.44 12.48
CA VAL A 33 0.67 -7.85 12.30
C VAL A 33 0.48 -6.62 13.21
N LYS A 34 0.99 -6.66 14.44
CA LYS A 34 0.93 -5.52 15.37
C LYS A 34 1.80 -4.35 14.88
N SER A 35 2.99 -4.64 14.36
CA SER A 35 3.89 -3.65 13.76
C SER A 35 3.25 -2.99 12.53
N LEU A 36 2.72 -3.80 11.60
CA LEU A 36 2.02 -3.30 10.42
C LEU A 36 0.82 -2.42 10.79
N LYS A 37 -0.01 -2.85 11.75
CA LYS A 37 -1.14 -2.04 12.24
C LYS A 37 -0.68 -0.71 12.83
N HIS A 38 0.44 -0.68 13.54
CA HIS A 38 1.00 0.55 14.10
C HIS A 38 1.51 1.50 13.02
N GLN A 39 2.19 0.97 12.00
CA GLN A 39 2.62 1.74 10.83
C GLN A 39 1.41 2.31 10.10
N LEU A 40 0.36 1.51 9.87
CA LEU A 40 -0.88 1.96 9.23
C LEU A 40 -1.56 3.09 10.02
N ARG A 41 -1.58 3.01 11.36
CA ARG A 41 -2.09 4.09 12.21
C ARG A 41 -1.24 5.35 12.12
N LYS A 42 0.09 5.24 12.11
CA LYS A 42 1.00 6.37 11.94
C LYS A 42 0.83 7.03 10.58
N LEU A 43 0.75 6.26 9.50
CA LEU A 43 0.48 6.77 8.15
C LEU A 43 -0.89 7.47 8.09
N LYS A 44 -1.94 6.86 8.67
CA LYS A 44 -3.26 7.48 8.74
C LYS A 44 -3.28 8.77 9.57
N GLN A 45 -2.50 8.84 10.64
CA GLN A 45 -2.33 10.05 11.43
C GLN A 45 -1.57 11.12 10.66
N GLY A 46 -0.52 10.77 9.91
CA GLY A 46 0.21 11.70 9.04
C GLY A 46 -0.63 12.25 7.89
N LEU A 47 -1.56 11.45 7.34
CA LEU A 47 -2.57 11.89 6.36
C LEU A 47 -3.59 12.85 6.95
N ASN A 48 -3.94 12.69 8.23
CA ASN A 48 -4.87 13.55 8.95
C ASN A 48 -4.21 14.75 9.62
N GLN A 49 -2.88 14.80 9.63
CA GLN A 49 -2.14 15.95 10.11
C GLN A 49 -2.12 16.97 8.96
N PRO A 50 -2.77 18.13 9.12
CA PRO A 50 -2.72 19.17 8.11
C PRO A 50 -1.25 19.58 7.97
N THR A 51 -0.61 19.11 6.91
CA THR A 51 0.63 19.69 6.44
C THR A 51 0.26 21.09 5.98
N ASP A 52 0.75 22.10 6.69
CA ASP A 52 0.67 23.55 6.41
C ASP A 52 1.28 23.95 5.04
N SER A 53 1.33 23.03 4.09
CA SER A 53 1.75 23.24 2.70
C SER A 53 0.71 22.72 1.71
N THR A 54 -0.45 22.26 2.18
CA THR A 54 -1.53 21.82 1.29
C THR A 54 -2.33 23.05 0.87
N GLN A 55 -1.84 23.66 -0.21
CA GLN A 55 -2.61 24.32 -1.26
C GLN A 55 -4.11 24.17 -1.01
N THR A 56 -4.72 25.26 -0.52
CA THR A 56 -6.14 25.39 -0.22
C THR A 56 -6.95 24.76 -1.34
N LEU A 57 -7.42 23.53 -1.12
CA LEU A 57 -8.47 22.95 -1.94
C LEU A 57 -9.71 23.75 -1.62
N ASN A 58 -9.88 24.87 -2.33
CA ASN A 58 -11.15 25.57 -2.47
C ASN A 58 -12.12 24.61 -3.15
N ILE A 59 -12.62 23.63 -2.39
CA ILE A 59 -13.80 22.86 -2.76
C ILE A 59 -14.96 23.81 -2.52
N ASN A 60 -15.10 24.76 -3.44
CA ASN A 60 -16.30 25.56 -3.55
C ASN A 60 -17.40 24.57 -3.95
N ARG A 61 -18.14 24.10 -2.94
CA ARG A 61 -19.37 23.33 -3.08
C ARG A 61 -20.37 24.21 -3.83
N ASN A 62 -20.28 24.22 -5.15
CA ASN A 62 -21.36 24.65 -6.00
C ASN A 62 -21.75 23.45 -6.86
N ALA A 63 -22.95 22.95 -6.58
CA ALA A 63 -23.53 21.77 -7.16
C ALA A 63 -23.59 21.86 -8.69
N ASN A 64 -23.48 20.72 -9.38
CA ASN A 64 -23.67 20.55 -10.82
C ASN A 64 -22.60 21.10 -11.77
N ARG A 65 -21.33 21.20 -11.36
CA ARG A 65 -20.23 21.26 -12.34
C ARG A 65 -19.55 19.92 -12.45
N THR A 66 -19.78 19.27 -13.58
CA THR A 66 -19.06 18.12 -14.06
C THR A 66 -17.55 18.37 -13.94
N GLN A 67 -16.88 17.63 -13.05
CA GLN A 67 -15.46 17.80 -12.78
C GLN A 67 -14.71 16.57 -13.25
N TRP A 68 -13.62 16.78 -13.98
CA TRP A 68 -12.74 15.73 -14.43
C TRP A 68 -11.60 15.51 -13.45
N GLY A 69 -11.26 14.26 -13.23
CA GLY A 69 -10.10 13.80 -12.48
C GLY A 69 -9.30 12.81 -13.31
N CYS A 70 -8.00 13.07 -13.48
CA CYS A 70 -7.09 12.20 -14.21
C CYS A 70 -5.94 11.76 -13.32
N TYR A 71 -5.62 10.47 -13.36
CA TYR A 71 -4.61 9.81 -12.56
C TYR A 71 -3.55 9.17 -13.47
N LEU A 72 -2.29 9.28 -13.06
CA LEU A 72 -1.14 8.67 -13.73
C LEU A 72 -0.27 8.01 -12.68
N ASP A 73 0.25 6.83 -12.97
CA ASP A 73 1.15 6.08 -12.10
C ASP A 73 2.45 5.79 -12.85
N ASP A 74 3.54 6.42 -12.42
CA ASP A 74 4.86 6.20 -12.98
C ASP A 74 5.73 5.49 -11.94
N VAL A 75 6.36 4.38 -12.32
CA VAL A 75 7.16 3.56 -11.40
C VAL A 75 8.35 4.29 -10.76
N LYS A 76 8.82 5.38 -11.38
CA LYS A 76 9.99 6.14 -10.95
C LYS A 76 9.60 7.42 -10.20
N ALA A 77 8.57 8.12 -10.66
CA ALA A 77 8.14 9.41 -10.13
C ALA A 77 6.94 9.30 -9.18
N GLY A 78 6.27 8.16 -9.17
CA GLY A 78 5.12 7.84 -8.33
C GLY A 78 3.79 8.26 -8.95
N ASN A 79 2.85 8.54 -8.07
CA ASN A 79 1.44 8.69 -8.41
C ASN A 79 1.09 10.18 -8.58
N PHE A 80 0.40 10.52 -9.66
CA PHE A 80 0.02 11.88 -10.01
C PHE A 80 -1.46 12.01 -10.26
N TYR A 81 -2.02 13.13 -9.83
CA TYR A 81 -3.44 13.43 -9.99
C TYR A 81 -3.67 14.87 -10.42
N GLY A 82 -4.49 15.06 -11.43
CA GLY A 82 -4.92 16.36 -11.94
C GLY A 82 -6.44 16.46 -11.99
N THR A 83 -6.97 17.66 -11.72
CA THR A 83 -8.40 17.95 -11.82
C THR A 83 -8.67 19.16 -12.69
N GLY A 84 -9.81 19.17 -13.36
CA GLY A 84 -10.17 20.23 -14.28
C GLY A 84 -11.66 20.25 -14.60
N SER A 85 -12.07 21.34 -15.25
CA SER A 85 -13.39 21.48 -15.84
C SER A 85 -13.56 20.62 -17.10
N THR A 86 -12.45 20.25 -17.74
CA THR A 86 -12.39 19.37 -18.91
C THR A 86 -11.41 18.23 -18.68
N GLU A 87 -11.56 17.13 -19.43
CA GLU A 87 -10.61 16.02 -19.40
C GLU A 87 -9.20 16.51 -19.74
N ALA A 88 -9.06 17.30 -20.81
CA ALA A 88 -7.78 17.83 -21.26
C ALA A 88 -7.06 18.65 -20.18
N GLU A 89 -7.80 19.48 -19.43
CA GLU A 89 -7.25 20.26 -18.32
C GLU A 89 -6.77 19.36 -17.18
N ALA A 90 -7.59 18.40 -16.77
CA ALA A 90 -7.25 17.45 -15.72
C ALA A 90 -6.03 16.60 -16.10
N ARG A 91 -5.99 16.14 -17.36
CA ARG A 91 -4.93 15.33 -17.97
C ARG A 91 -3.62 16.10 -18.07
N GLY A 92 -3.65 17.33 -18.60
CA GLY A 92 -2.49 18.20 -18.70
C GLY A 92 -1.88 18.50 -17.34
N LYS A 93 -2.70 18.72 -16.30
CA LYS A 93 -2.22 18.90 -14.92
C LYS A 93 -1.57 17.65 -14.34
N ALA A 94 -2.09 16.45 -14.62
CA ALA A 94 -1.49 15.20 -14.17
C ALA A 94 -0.10 14.98 -14.81
N LEU A 95 0.00 15.19 -16.12
CA LEU A 95 1.27 15.07 -16.88
C LEU A 95 2.29 16.13 -16.46
N GLN A 96 1.86 17.37 -16.23
CA GLN A 96 2.73 18.44 -15.75
C GLN A 96 3.35 18.10 -14.39
N LYS A 97 2.55 17.60 -13.45
CA LYS A 97 3.03 17.19 -12.13
C LYS A 97 4.01 16.02 -12.21
N CYS A 98 3.73 15.06 -13.08
CA CYS A 98 4.64 13.94 -13.34
C CYS A 98 5.98 14.40 -13.92
N SER A 99 5.94 15.29 -14.92
CA SER A 99 7.13 15.81 -15.60
C SER A 99 7.99 16.64 -14.65
N ALA A 100 7.37 17.43 -13.77
CA ALA A 100 8.07 18.21 -12.75
C ALA A 100 8.85 17.35 -11.74
N LYS A 101 8.51 16.06 -11.61
CA LYS A 101 9.21 15.09 -10.75
C LYS A 101 10.22 14.23 -11.51
N GLY A 102 10.40 14.46 -12.81
CA GLY A 102 11.38 13.73 -13.64
C GLY A 102 10.95 12.29 -14.00
N GLY A 103 9.64 12.04 -14.03
CA GLY A 103 9.04 10.78 -14.50
C GLY A 103 9.02 10.66 -16.03
N ALA A 104 8.78 9.45 -16.54
CA ALA A 104 8.58 9.20 -17.96
C ALA A 104 7.06 9.23 -18.24
N CYS A 105 6.53 10.44 -18.34
CA CYS A 105 5.09 10.67 -18.33
C CYS A 105 4.51 10.54 -19.73
N PHE A 106 3.87 9.41 -20.02
CA PHE A 106 3.18 9.20 -21.29
C PHE A 106 1.69 9.43 -21.17
N ASP A 107 1.12 10.09 -22.18
CA ASP A 107 -0.30 10.40 -22.22
C ASP A 107 -1.20 9.15 -22.27
N ILE A 108 -0.67 8.04 -22.82
CA ILE A 108 -1.38 6.76 -22.94
C ILE A 108 -1.67 6.11 -21.58
N ASP A 109 -0.87 6.44 -20.56
CA ASP A 109 -0.94 5.82 -19.23
C ASP A 109 -1.88 6.60 -18.29
N VAL A 110 -2.41 7.74 -18.75
CA VAL A 110 -3.31 8.58 -17.96
C VAL A 110 -4.73 8.03 -17.99
N LYS A 111 -5.29 7.77 -16.81
CA LYS A 111 -6.67 7.32 -16.63
C LYS A 111 -7.53 8.46 -16.13
N CYS A 112 -8.58 8.80 -16.88
CA CYS A 112 -9.48 9.91 -16.55
C CYS A 112 -10.87 9.40 -16.18
N SER A 113 -11.51 10.11 -15.25
CA SER A 113 -12.89 9.88 -14.83
C SER A 113 -13.59 11.21 -14.60
N GLN A 114 -14.90 11.22 -14.79
CA GLN A 114 -15.76 12.37 -14.60
C GLN A 114 -16.61 12.18 -13.33
N SER A 115 -16.73 13.23 -12.52
CA SER A 115 -17.67 13.23 -11.39
C SER A 115 -19.09 13.38 -11.91
N ASN A 116 -19.93 12.38 -11.62
CA ASN A 116 -21.38 12.44 -11.80
C ASN A 116 -22.04 13.29 -10.72
#